data_AF-A0A3A1QSH8-F1
#
_entry.id   AF-A0A3A1QSH8-F1
#
_cell.length_a   1.000
_cell.length_b   1.000
_cell.length_c   1.000
_cell.angle_alpha   90.00
_cell.angle_beta   90.00
_cell.angle_gamma   90.00
#
_symmetry.space_group_name_H-M   'P 1'
#
loop_
_entity.id
_entity.type
_entity.pdbx_description
1 polymer ?
#
loop_
_entity_poly.entity_id
_entity_poly.type
_entity_poly.pdbx_seq_one_letter_code
_entity_poly.pdbx_strand_id
1 'polypeptide(L)'
;MKEATILNFPEIKIDQNDFEVELGIEILENPTGFKDEREQAIKEGYQGVEGDLSDNETRLAELNKEINRLTNHSNGLDYIVAVGSGILAGLVDSLWVGEFSMERGKAWSNEKINNFVMKVAKSKGYEGERLDGAIRFLENKFHIPSDNIWKGEGAGISAKSHHLDDLAHHPTPLGLFFSILTQFTKRGYFQNSEGDFLPITIDDNGEGLIGSDIPSKIFAGTINWFFHLVSDMSGSNKTAGVGMGIPGPIVSLLKETSLIPGLNKSGLAKKIKELFVQEKFDLRSEMAVGYEIGRQAMPVIMNEIIVRAFYFIRRLVSEVKEKQSFKEIEWKKTVPWKNRTIVRMLTIATGTFTLVDLGDAAIRAGVKSAGNSAMFAKEFILRVNFVGVGRFAISVATDTSMGMKRSHLESERMAVLSERLHLMNAKVFYIQADTWMAAETTEKTINEAIDSMEQTARFSAEAWKANRSR
;
A
#
# COMPACT_ATOMS: atom_id res chain seq x y z
N MET A 1 57.39 14.51 -52.57
CA MET A 1 56.04 14.78 -52.05
C MET A 1 55.16 13.58 -52.34
N LYS A 2 54.91 12.77 -51.30
CA LYS A 2 53.72 11.93 -51.11
C LYS A 2 53.49 11.93 -49.60
N GLU A 3 52.25 12.24 -49.23
CA GLU A 3 51.84 12.71 -47.91
C GLU A 3 51.98 11.65 -46.83
N ALA A 4 52.43 12.08 -45.65
CA ALA A 4 52.39 11.30 -44.43
C ALA A 4 50.96 11.37 -43.88
N THR A 5 50.31 10.22 -43.71
CA THR A 5 49.01 10.13 -43.03
C THR A 5 49.25 10.25 -41.52
N ILE A 6 49.03 11.45 -40.99
CA ILE A 6 49.06 11.73 -39.55
C ILE A 6 47.77 11.17 -38.94
N LEU A 7 47.90 10.25 -38.00
CA LEU A 7 46.82 9.81 -37.12
C LEU A 7 46.44 10.98 -36.20
N ASN A 8 45.31 11.63 -36.48
CA ASN A 8 44.72 12.61 -35.57
C ASN A 8 43.90 11.88 -34.51
N PHE A 9 44.29 12.04 -33.24
CA PHE A 9 43.42 11.73 -32.10
C PHE A 9 42.29 12.76 -32.04
N PRO A 10 41.02 12.33 -31.82
CA PRO A 10 39.93 13.28 -31.66
C PRO A 10 40.10 14.10 -30.38
N GLU A 11 39.90 15.41 -30.47
CA GLU A 11 39.83 16.31 -29.33
C GLU A 11 38.69 15.91 -28.39
N ILE A 12 39.01 15.78 -27.11
CA ILE A 12 38.06 15.48 -26.04
C ILE A 12 37.14 16.69 -25.87
N LYS A 13 35.92 16.61 -26.42
CA LYS A 13 34.79 17.44 -25.98
C LYS A 13 34.06 16.71 -24.87
N ILE A 14 34.10 17.29 -23.67
CA ILE A 14 33.31 16.86 -22.53
C ILE A 14 31.88 17.37 -22.74
N ASP A 15 30.99 16.50 -23.21
CA ASP A 15 29.54 16.72 -23.14
C ASP A 15 28.96 15.83 -22.02
N GLN A 16 28.11 16.41 -21.19
CA GLN A 16 27.50 15.78 -20.03
C GLN A 16 26.23 15.02 -20.41
N ASN A 17 26.31 14.03 -21.31
CA ASN A 17 25.24 13.04 -21.48
C ASN A 17 25.82 11.74 -22.09
N ASP A 18 25.43 10.62 -21.48
CA ASP A 18 25.60 9.22 -21.90
C ASP A 18 26.94 8.83 -22.55
N PHE A 19 27.81 8.21 -21.73
CA PHE A 19 28.97 7.46 -22.20
C PHE A 19 28.50 6.20 -22.93
N GLU A 20 28.39 6.28 -24.25
CA GLU A 20 28.33 5.12 -25.14
C GLU A 20 29.62 5.09 -25.96
N VAL A 21 30.52 4.17 -25.62
CA VAL A 21 31.74 3.92 -26.40
C VAL A 21 31.60 2.53 -27.01
N GLU A 22 31.13 2.48 -28.25
CA GLU A 22 31.18 1.27 -29.08
C GLU A 22 32.55 1.19 -29.76
N LEU A 23 33.36 0.22 -29.32
CA LEU A 23 34.60 -0.18 -29.98
C LEU A 23 34.34 -1.50 -30.71
N GLY A 24 34.03 -1.42 -32.00
CA GLY A 24 33.93 -2.58 -32.89
C GLY A 24 35.28 -2.88 -33.52
N ILE A 25 35.94 -3.95 -33.08
CA ILE A 25 37.13 -4.51 -33.72
C ILE A 25 36.97 -6.03 -33.74
N GLU A 26 36.97 -6.62 -34.94
CA GLU A 26 36.88 -8.07 -35.15
C GLU A 26 38.25 -8.73 -34.94
N ILE A 27 38.24 -9.86 -34.25
CA ILE A 27 39.38 -10.76 -34.09
C ILE A 27 39.66 -11.41 -35.44
N LEU A 28 40.89 -11.31 -35.94
CA LEU A 28 41.31 -11.91 -37.20
C LEU A 28 41.56 -13.40 -36.99
N GLU A 29 40.76 -14.27 -37.62
CA GLU A 29 40.98 -15.73 -37.58
C GLU A 29 42.25 -16.12 -38.35
N ASN A 30 43.13 -16.85 -37.68
CA ASN A 30 44.39 -17.33 -38.24
C ASN A 30 44.15 -18.61 -39.09
N PRO A 31 44.55 -18.66 -40.38
CA PRO A 31 44.26 -19.80 -41.26
C PRO A 31 45.21 -20.99 -41.11
N THR A 32 46.19 -20.96 -40.21
CA THR A 32 47.19 -22.02 -40.02
C THR A 32 46.94 -22.77 -38.71
N GLY A 33 46.55 -24.04 -38.81
CA GLY A 33 46.10 -24.89 -37.69
C GLY A 33 47.15 -25.31 -36.66
N PHE A 34 47.93 -24.38 -36.10
CA PHE A 34 48.73 -24.59 -34.90
C PHE A 34 48.02 -23.92 -33.71
N LYS A 35 47.48 -24.72 -32.78
CA LYS A 35 46.82 -24.20 -31.58
C LYS A 35 47.87 -23.71 -30.57
N ASP A 36 48.07 -22.41 -30.45
CA ASP A 36 48.82 -21.81 -29.35
C ASP A 36 47.92 -21.75 -28.10
N GLU A 37 48.34 -22.35 -26.98
CA GLU A 37 47.59 -22.32 -25.71
C GLU A 37 47.32 -20.88 -25.24
N ARG A 38 48.19 -19.93 -25.61
CA ARG A 38 48.02 -18.50 -25.30
C ARG A 38 46.86 -17.88 -26.09
N GLU A 39 46.71 -18.24 -27.35
CA GLU A 39 45.61 -17.76 -28.22
C GLU A 39 44.26 -18.25 -27.68
N GLN A 40 44.20 -19.51 -27.24
CA GLN A 40 42.99 -20.04 -26.62
C GLN A 40 42.66 -19.34 -25.29
N ALA A 41 43.65 -19.09 -24.43
CA ALA A 41 43.44 -18.37 -23.16
C ALA A 41 43.00 -16.91 -23.37
N ILE A 42 43.53 -16.21 -24.38
CA ILE A 42 43.11 -14.86 -24.76
C ILE A 42 41.66 -14.88 -25.24
N LYS A 43 41.29 -15.84 -26.10
CA LYS A 43 39.92 -15.98 -26.62
C LYS A 43 38.91 -16.32 -25.53
N GLU A 44 39.23 -17.25 -24.64
CA GLU A 44 38.39 -17.61 -23.49
C GLU A 44 38.22 -16.43 -22.52
N GLY A 45 39.30 -15.70 -22.23
CA GLY A 45 39.25 -14.50 -21.39
C GLY A 45 38.43 -13.37 -22.01
N TYR A 46 38.58 -13.14 -23.32
CA TYR A 46 37.78 -12.18 -24.07
C TYR A 46 36.28 -12.53 -24.03
N GLN A 47 35.94 -13.80 -24.29
CA GLN A 47 34.55 -14.28 -24.23
C GLN A 47 33.95 -14.17 -22.82
N GLY A 48 34.75 -14.45 -21.78
CA GLY A 48 34.34 -14.24 -20.39
C GLY A 48 33.98 -12.78 -20.10
N VAL A 49 34.86 -11.85 -20.50
CA VAL A 49 34.62 -10.40 -20.34
C VAL A 49 33.40 -9.93 -21.14
N GLU A 50 33.16 -10.47 -22.34
CA GLU A 50 31.93 -10.16 -23.10
C GLU A 50 30.67 -10.67 -22.41
N GLY A 51 30.72 -11.86 -21.81
CA GLY A 51 29.63 -12.38 -20.97
C GLY A 51 29.32 -11.45 -19.80
N ASP A 52 30.35 -11.05 -19.04
CA ASP A 52 30.20 -10.14 -17.90
C ASP A 52 29.67 -8.75 -18.33
N LEU A 53 30.12 -8.23 -19.49
CA LEU A 53 29.61 -6.98 -20.06
C LEU A 53 28.12 -7.06 -20.44
N SER A 54 27.68 -8.21 -20.96
CA SER A 54 26.27 -8.48 -21.29
C SER A 54 25.39 -8.56 -20.04
N ASP A 55 25.87 -9.23 -18.99
CA ASP A 55 25.16 -9.31 -17.70
C ASP A 55 25.05 -7.94 -17.04
N ASN A 56 26.15 -7.16 -17.07
CA ASN A 56 26.19 -5.78 -16.60
C ASN A 56 25.18 -4.89 -17.35
N GLU A 57 25.06 -5.05 -18.67
CA GLU A 57 24.09 -4.32 -19.49
C GLU A 57 22.64 -4.62 -19.11
N THR A 58 22.33 -5.89 -18.90
CA THR A 58 21.02 -6.34 -18.42
C THR A 58 20.71 -5.70 -17.07
N ARG A 59 21.68 -5.68 -16.15
CA ARG A 59 21.52 -5.03 -14.85
C ARG A 59 21.29 -3.53 -14.96
N LEU A 60 22.05 -2.83 -15.81
CA LEU A 60 21.87 -1.40 -16.07
C LEU A 60 20.47 -1.11 -16.63
N ALA A 61 19.97 -1.93 -17.55
CA ALA A 61 18.63 -1.78 -18.11
C ALA A 61 17.53 -1.92 -17.04
N GLU A 62 17.66 -2.88 -16.12
CA GLU A 62 16.74 -3.05 -14.99
C GLU A 62 16.77 -1.84 -14.03
N LEU A 63 17.97 -1.39 -13.66
CA LEU A 63 18.15 -0.23 -12.78
C LEU A 63 17.58 1.04 -13.42
N ASN A 64 17.87 1.29 -14.70
CA ASN A 64 17.35 2.43 -15.45
C ASN A 64 15.82 2.43 -15.49
N LYS A 65 15.19 1.26 -15.71
CA LYS A 65 13.73 1.13 -15.71
C LYS A 65 13.12 1.50 -14.36
N GLU A 66 13.70 1.02 -13.25
CA GLU A 66 13.20 1.30 -11.91
C GLU A 66 13.47 2.76 -11.49
N ILE A 67 14.65 3.31 -11.81
CA ILE A 67 14.99 4.73 -11.61
C ILE A 67 14.02 5.62 -12.37
N ASN A 68 13.70 5.26 -13.63
CA ASN A 68 12.75 6.01 -14.44
C ASN A 68 11.34 6.00 -13.83
N ARG A 69 10.87 4.85 -13.32
CA ARG A 69 9.59 4.75 -12.59
C ARG A 69 9.55 5.60 -11.32
N LEU A 70 10.69 5.70 -10.63
CA LEU A 70 10.88 6.53 -9.43
C LEU A 70 11.25 7.98 -9.77
N THR A 71 11.34 8.34 -11.04
CA THR A 71 11.60 9.71 -11.46
C THR A 71 10.29 10.44 -11.66
N ASN A 72 10.24 11.68 -11.17
CA ASN A 72 9.08 12.53 -11.34
C ASN A 72 9.14 13.18 -12.72
N HIS A 73 8.15 12.89 -13.55
CA HIS A 73 8.01 13.41 -14.91
C HIS A 73 6.86 14.41 -15.03
N SER A 74 6.55 15.12 -13.94
CA SER A 74 5.53 16.16 -13.89
C SER A 74 6.03 17.43 -14.59
N ASN A 75 5.12 18.15 -15.24
CA ASN A 75 5.36 19.51 -15.73
C ASN A 75 4.39 20.51 -15.06
N GLY A 76 4.46 21.78 -15.47
CA GLY A 76 3.67 22.86 -14.88
C GLY A 76 2.16 22.59 -14.85
N LEU A 77 1.60 21.99 -15.90
CA LEU A 77 0.16 21.66 -15.93
C LEU A 77 -0.21 20.59 -14.90
N ASP A 78 0.68 19.61 -14.64
CA ASP A 78 0.44 18.59 -13.61
C ASP A 78 0.37 19.22 -12.22
N TYR A 79 1.25 20.18 -11.95
CA TYR A 79 1.26 20.92 -10.69
C TYR A 79 0.07 21.87 -10.54
N ILE A 80 -0.32 22.57 -11.61
CA ILE A 80 -1.51 23.44 -11.61
C ILE A 80 -2.76 22.62 -11.27
N VAL A 81 -2.94 21.45 -11.88
CA VAL A 81 -4.09 20.59 -11.58
C VAL A 81 -4.02 20.05 -10.16
N ALA A 82 -2.85 19.64 -9.68
CA ALA A 82 -2.69 19.16 -8.30
C ALA A 82 -3.07 20.25 -7.29
N VAL A 83 -2.54 21.47 -7.43
CA VAL A 83 -2.86 22.62 -6.56
C VAL A 83 -4.33 22.98 -6.66
N GLY A 84 -4.87 23.11 -7.88
CA GLY A 84 -6.27 23.45 -8.12
C GLY A 84 -7.24 22.43 -7.53
N SER A 85 -6.94 21.13 -7.66
CA SER A 85 -7.70 20.05 -7.03
C SER A 85 -7.66 20.14 -5.50
N GLY A 86 -6.50 20.42 -4.92
CA GLY A 86 -6.36 20.63 -3.49
C GLY A 86 -7.16 21.81 -2.96
N ILE A 87 -7.14 22.95 -3.67
CA ILE A 87 -7.97 24.13 -3.33
C ILE A 87 -9.45 23.77 -3.41
N LEU A 88 -9.89 23.13 -4.50
CA LEU A 88 -11.28 22.72 -4.68
C LEU A 88 -11.74 21.78 -3.56
N ALA A 89 -10.92 20.81 -3.18
CA ALA A 89 -11.20 19.93 -2.05
C ALA A 89 -11.33 20.70 -0.73
N GLY A 90 -10.47 21.70 -0.49
CA GLY A 90 -10.54 22.55 0.69
C GLY A 90 -11.82 23.40 0.75
N LEU A 91 -12.26 23.90 -0.40
CA LEU A 91 -13.53 24.62 -0.52
C LEU A 91 -14.73 23.70 -0.27
N VAL A 92 -14.72 22.48 -0.85
CA VAL A 92 -15.78 21.50 -0.62
C VAL A 92 -15.82 21.08 0.86
N ASP A 93 -14.67 20.89 1.49
CA ASP A 93 -14.61 20.59 2.92
C ASP A 93 -15.23 21.72 3.76
N SER A 94 -14.76 22.95 3.57
CA SER A 94 -15.22 24.12 4.32
C SER A 94 -16.72 24.37 4.17
N LEU A 95 -17.27 24.21 2.96
CA LEU A 95 -18.67 24.53 2.65
C LEU A 95 -19.64 23.38 2.91
N TRP A 96 -19.21 22.12 2.73
CA TRP A 96 -20.10 20.95 2.76
C TRP A 96 -19.86 20.04 3.97
N VAL A 97 -18.61 19.83 4.38
CA VAL A 97 -18.28 19.00 5.54
C VAL A 97 -18.44 19.80 6.82
N GLY A 98 -17.76 20.94 6.92
CA GLY A 98 -17.85 21.82 8.08
C GLY A 98 -17.45 21.14 9.40
N GLU A 99 -18.02 21.60 10.51
CA GLU A 99 -17.67 21.12 11.86
C GLU A 99 -18.06 19.67 12.08
N PHE A 100 -17.17 18.88 12.67
CA PHE A 100 -17.50 17.62 13.33
C PHE A 100 -18.60 17.86 14.38
N SER A 101 -19.67 17.07 14.32
CA SER A 101 -20.78 17.16 15.26
C SER A 101 -21.24 15.77 15.66
N MET A 102 -21.00 15.43 16.93
CA MET A 102 -21.52 14.18 17.51
C MET A 102 -23.04 14.17 17.53
N GLU A 103 -23.69 15.34 17.67
CA GLU A 103 -25.15 15.46 17.65
C GLU A 103 -25.72 15.07 16.29
N ARG A 104 -25.17 15.63 15.20
CA ARG A 104 -25.57 15.28 13.83
C ARG A 104 -25.29 13.81 13.53
N GLY A 105 -24.10 13.32 13.88
CA GLY A 105 -23.75 11.91 13.72
C GLY A 105 -24.73 10.99 14.47
N LYS A 106 -25.09 11.33 15.71
CA LYS A 106 -26.06 10.58 16.51
C LYS A 106 -27.47 10.66 15.93
N ALA A 107 -27.90 11.81 15.42
CA ALA A 107 -29.20 11.93 14.75
C ALA A 107 -29.28 10.98 13.54
N TRP A 108 -28.24 10.98 12.69
CA TRP A 108 -28.15 10.08 11.55
C TRP A 108 -28.09 8.61 11.96
N SER A 109 -27.23 8.24 12.92
CA SER A 109 -27.06 6.84 13.31
C SER A 109 -28.29 6.28 14.02
N ASN A 110 -28.94 7.06 14.89
CA ASN A 110 -30.21 6.68 15.52
C ASN A 110 -31.29 6.44 14.46
N GLU A 111 -31.43 7.34 13.48
CA GLU A 111 -32.40 7.18 12.39
C GLU A 111 -32.13 5.88 11.61
N LYS A 112 -30.88 5.62 11.23
CA LYS A 112 -30.50 4.41 10.49
C LYS A 112 -30.75 3.13 11.28
N ILE A 113 -30.37 3.10 12.56
CA ILE A 113 -30.58 1.94 13.42
C ILE A 113 -32.07 1.70 13.65
N ASN A 114 -32.84 2.73 14.02
CA ASN A 114 -34.28 2.59 14.26
C ASN A 114 -35.01 2.08 13.00
N ASN A 115 -34.68 2.64 11.82
CA ASN A 115 -35.24 2.19 10.55
C ASN A 115 -34.86 0.73 10.23
N PHE A 116 -33.63 0.33 10.55
CA PHE A 116 -33.18 -1.05 10.35
C PHE A 116 -33.94 -2.02 11.26
N VAL A 117 -34.08 -1.71 12.56
CA VAL A 117 -34.87 -2.51 13.51
C VAL A 117 -36.32 -2.63 13.06
N MET A 118 -36.95 -1.51 12.68
CA MET A 118 -38.31 -1.51 12.13
C MET A 118 -38.43 -2.40 10.90
N LYS A 119 -37.48 -2.30 9.95
CA LYS A 119 -37.49 -3.11 8.73
C LYS A 119 -37.35 -4.60 9.03
N VAL A 120 -36.45 -4.97 9.94
CA VAL A 120 -36.26 -6.36 10.35
C VAL A 120 -37.50 -6.87 11.07
N ALA A 121 -38.05 -6.13 12.02
CA ALA A 121 -39.29 -6.51 12.73
C ALA A 121 -40.45 -6.74 11.75
N LYS A 122 -40.68 -5.82 10.80
CA LYS A 122 -41.72 -5.96 9.76
C LYS A 122 -41.48 -7.20 8.89
N SER A 123 -40.24 -7.46 8.49
CA SER A 123 -39.88 -8.68 7.74
C SER A 123 -40.13 -9.98 8.51
N LYS A 124 -40.27 -9.91 9.84
CA LYS A 124 -40.54 -11.04 10.74
C LYS A 124 -42.00 -11.13 11.18
N GLY A 125 -42.87 -10.27 10.66
CA GLY A 125 -44.31 -10.27 10.93
C GLY A 125 -44.79 -9.24 11.95
N TYR A 126 -43.99 -8.22 12.28
CA TYR A 126 -44.48 -7.09 13.06
C TYR A 126 -45.37 -6.19 12.20
N GLU A 127 -46.64 -6.04 12.58
CA GLU A 127 -47.63 -5.23 11.84
C GLU A 127 -47.79 -3.80 12.38
N GLY A 128 -47.12 -3.47 13.49
CA GLY A 128 -47.21 -2.15 14.09
C GLY A 128 -46.25 -1.13 13.45
N GLU A 129 -46.44 0.13 13.85
CA GLU A 129 -45.68 1.27 13.32
C GLU A 129 -44.75 1.94 14.34
N ARG A 130 -44.73 1.43 15.58
CA ARG A 130 -43.96 2.03 16.67
C ARG A 130 -42.68 1.24 16.97
N LEU A 131 -41.57 1.96 17.13
CA LEU A 131 -40.27 1.37 17.44
C LEU A 131 -40.30 0.54 18.74
N ASP A 132 -40.96 1.03 19.80
CA ASP A 132 -41.07 0.29 21.07
C ASP A 132 -41.82 -1.03 20.93
N GLY A 133 -42.77 -1.11 19.99
CA GLY A 133 -43.46 -2.34 19.66
C GLY A 133 -42.62 -3.26 18.80
N ALA A 134 -41.84 -2.73 17.85
CA ALA A 134 -40.91 -3.50 17.02
C ALA A 134 -39.81 -4.16 17.85
N ILE A 135 -39.20 -3.40 18.77
CA ILE A 135 -38.20 -3.90 19.72
C ILE A 135 -38.80 -5.04 20.53
N ARG A 136 -39.96 -4.80 21.18
CA ARG A 136 -40.65 -5.80 21.99
C ARG A 136 -41.02 -7.06 21.21
N PHE A 137 -41.45 -6.91 19.95
CA PHE A 137 -41.78 -8.03 19.08
C PHE A 137 -40.56 -8.92 18.81
N LEU A 138 -39.41 -8.29 18.52
CA LEU A 138 -38.16 -9.01 18.29
C LEU A 138 -37.62 -9.63 19.59
N GLU A 139 -37.57 -8.88 20.69
CA GLU A 139 -37.18 -9.36 22.03
C GLU A 139 -37.98 -10.62 22.41
N ASN A 140 -39.31 -10.57 22.27
CA ASN A 140 -40.18 -11.69 22.64
C ASN A 140 -40.06 -12.90 21.71
N LYS A 141 -39.69 -12.70 20.44
CA LYS A 141 -39.62 -13.76 19.43
C LYS A 141 -38.25 -14.44 19.41
N PHE A 142 -37.20 -13.71 19.76
CA PHE A 142 -35.81 -14.13 19.64
C PHE A 142 -35.06 -13.89 20.95
N HIS A 143 -35.48 -14.57 22.03
CA HIS A 143 -34.76 -14.54 23.30
C HIS A 143 -33.41 -15.27 23.17
N ILE A 144 -32.43 -14.82 23.95
CA ILE A 144 -31.19 -15.56 24.20
C ILE A 144 -31.12 -16.00 25.67
N PRO A 145 -30.52 -17.17 25.97
CA PRO A 145 -30.49 -17.71 27.34
C PRO A 145 -29.76 -16.83 28.36
N SER A 146 -28.73 -16.07 27.93
CA SER A 146 -27.84 -15.34 28.85
C SER A 146 -28.34 -13.96 29.28
N ASP A 147 -29.39 -13.44 28.64
CA ASP A 147 -29.78 -12.03 28.72
C ASP A 147 -30.01 -11.51 30.16
N ASN A 148 -30.57 -12.35 31.03
CA ASN A 148 -30.99 -11.95 32.39
C ASN A 148 -30.31 -12.71 33.53
N ILE A 149 -29.44 -13.68 33.24
CA ILE A 149 -28.90 -14.60 34.26
C ILE A 149 -27.91 -13.94 35.22
N TRP A 150 -27.42 -12.75 34.89
CA TRP A 150 -26.54 -11.96 35.76
C TRP A 150 -27.27 -11.37 36.98
N LYS A 151 -28.60 -11.34 36.98
CA LYS A 151 -29.41 -10.76 38.06
C LYS A 151 -29.30 -11.61 39.32
N GLY A 152 -28.81 -11.01 40.40
CA GLY A 152 -28.71 -11.67 41.71
C GLY A 152 -27.38 -12.41 41.95
N GLU A 153 -26.51 -12.52 40.94
CA GLU A 153 -25.23 -13.25 41.03
C GLU A 153 -24.11 -12.47 41.74
N GLY A 154 -24.32 -11.19 42.08
CA GLY A 154 -23.28 -10.36 42.70
C GLY A 154 -22.06 -10.09 41.81
N ALA A 155 -22.15 -10.36 40.50
CA ALA A 155 -21.06 -10.30 39.52
C ALA A 155 -20.58 -8.88 39.13
N GLY A 156 -21.13 -7.82 39.75
CA GLY A 156 -20.82 -6.43 39.38
C GLY A 156 -21.41 -5.99 38.02
N ILE A 157 -22.40 -6.72 37.52
CA ILE A 157 -23.10 -6.49 36.25
C ILE A 157 -24.42 -5.77 36.53
N SER A 158 -24.84 -4.88 35.63
CA SER A 158 -26.04 -4.07 35.79
C SER A 158 -26.87 -4.05 34.51
N ALA A 159 -28.14 -3.63 34.62
CA ALA A 159 -29.00 -3.45 33.44
C ALA A 159 -28.42 -2.48 32.39
N LYS A 160 -27.56 -1.54 32.81
CA LYS A 160 -26.90 -0.60 31.88
C LYS A 160 -25.64 -1.17 31.24
N SER A 161 -25.04 -2.19 31.83
CA SER A 161 -23.74 -2.72 31.39
C SER A 161 -23.81 -4.13 30.83
N HIS A 162 -24.90 -4.87 31.02
CA HIS A 162 -24.97 -6.28 30.62
C HIS A 162 -24.73 -6.50 29.11
N HIS A 163 -25.21 -5.63 28.20
CA HIS A 163 -24.87 -5.75 26.77
C HIS A 163 -23.37 -5.65 26.45
N LEU A 164 -22.58 -5.03 27.34
CA LEU A 164 -21.12 -4.97 27.23
C LEU A 164 -20.45 -6.10 28.02
N ASP A 165 -21.02 -6.44 29.18
CA ASP A 165 -20.42 -7.42 30.08
C ASP A 165 -20.68 -8.85 29.58
N ASP A 166 -21.83 -9.15 28.95
CA ASP A 166 -22.14 -10.41 28.28
C ASP A 166 -21.52 -10.44 26.89
N LEU A 167 -20.60 -11.37 26.66
CA LEU A 167 -19.92 -11.48 25.38
C LEU A 167 -20.87 -11.91 24.26
N ALA A 168 -22.00 -12.55 24.57
CA ALA A 168 -23.02 -12.88 23.56
C ALA A 168 -23.70 -11.63 22.98
N HIS A 169 -23.64 -10.46 23.62
CA HIS A 169 -24.22 -9.22 23.07
C HIS A 169 -23.27 -8.47 22.11
N HIS A 170 -22.09 -9.02 21.86
CA HIS A 170 -21.11 -8.40 20.96
C HIS A 170 -21.39 -8.77 19.49
N PRO A 171 -21.54 -7.80 18.58
CA PRO A 171 -21.73 -8.06 17.15
C PRO A 171 -20.40 -8.41 16.45
N THR A 172 -19.69 -9.42 16.97
CA THR A 172 -18.37 -9.87 16.51
C THR A 172 -18.37 -11.40 16.30
N PRO A 173 -17.36 -11.94 15.57
CA PRO A 173 -17.18 -13.39 15.50
C PRO A 173 -17.02 -14.05 16.87
N LEU A 174 -16.41 -13.36 17.84
CA LEU A 174 -16.25 -13.88 19.19
C LEU A 174 -17.57 -13.88 19.97
N GLY A 175 -18.41 -12.85 19.80
CA GLY A 175 -19.75 -12.85 20.39
C GLY A 175 -20.65 -13.94 19.82
N LEU A 176 -20.61 -14.18 18.51
CA LEU A 176 -21.27 -15.33 17.87
C LEU A 176 -20.76 -16.65 18.46
N PHE A 177 -19.44 -16.80 18.62
CA PHE A 177 -18.85 -17.98 19.24
C PHE A 177 -19.39 -18.19 20.65
N PHE A 178 -19.46 -17.16 21.49
CA PHE A 178 -20.00 -17.28 22.86
C PHE A 178 -21.49 -17.59 22.88
N SER A 179 -22.28 -17.05 21.96
CA SER A 179 -23.70 -17.40 21.84
C SER A 179 -23.91 -18.87 21.49
N ILE A 180 -23.14 -19.40 20.53
CA ILE A 180 -23.14 -20.82 20.20
C ILE A 180 -22.65 -21.64 21.40
N LEU A 181 -21.56 -21.22 22.05
CA LEU A 181 -21.00 -21.92 23.20
C LEU A 181 -22.03 -22.07 24.32
N THR A 182 -22.80 -21.02 24.63
CA THR A 182 -23.90 -21.06 25.61
C THR A 182 -24.91 -22.17 25.33
N GLN A 183 -25.25 -22.42 24.06
CA GLN A 183 -26.18 -23.48 23.67
C GLN A 183 -25.65 -24.89 23.98
N PHE A 184 -24.34 -25.07 24.00
CA PHE A 184 -23.69 -26.36 24.29
C PHE A 184 -23.35 -26.52 25.78
N THR A 185 -22.93 -25.46 26.44
CA THR A 185 -22.42 -25.52 27.82
C THR A 185 -23.47 -25.18 28.87
N LYS A 186 -24.61 -24.63 28.45
CA LYS A 186 -25.62 -24.07 29.36
C LYS A 186 -25.02 -23.04 30.33
N ARG A 187 -24.09 -22.22 29.82
CA ARG A 187 -23.47 -21.11 30.56
C ARG A 187 -23.44 -19.84 29.71
N GLY A 188 -23.81 -18.70 30.29
CA GLY A 188 -23.49 -17.39 29.74
C GLY A 188 -22.07 -16.97 30.16
N TYR A 189 -21.42 -16.13 29.36
CA TYR A 189 -20.01 -15.80 29.52
C TYR A 189 -19.82 -14.30 29.60
N PHE A 190 -19.42 -13.84 30.79
CA PHE A 190 -19.35 -12.42 31.09
C PHE A 190 -17.93 -11.97 31.42
N GLN A 191 -17.69 -10.67 31.31
CA GLN A 191 -16.55 -10.01 31.93
C GLN A 191 -16.98 -8.75 32.69
N ASN A 192 -16.72 -8.71 33.99
CA ASN A 192 -17.05 -7.55 34.81
C ASN A 192 -16.07 -6.36 34.60
N SER A 193 -16.25 -5.27 35.36
CA SER A 193 -15.37 -4.09 35.30
C SER A 193 -13.96 -4.35 35.85
N GLU A 194 -13.81 -5.33 36.74
CA GLU A 194 -12.54 -5.72 37.34
C GLU A 194 -11.72 -6.67 36.42
N GLY A 195 -12.27 -6.94 35.23
CA GLY A 195 -11.67 -7.81 34.21
C GLY A 195 -11.75 -9.29 34.56
N ASP A 196 -12.59 -9.69 35.51
CA ASP A 196 -12.84 -11.09 35.82
C ASP A 196 -13.73 -11.71 34.74
N PHE A 197 -13.32 -12.87 34.23
CA PHE A 197 -14.13 -13.68 33.33
C PHE A 197 -15.04 -14.60 34.14
N LEU A 198 -16.35 -14.50 33.90
CA LEU A 198 -17.39 -15.08 34.75
C LEU A 198 -18.36 -15.93 33.91
N PRO A 199 -18.17 -17.26 33.89
CA PRO A 199 -19.17 -18.18 33.38
C PRO A 199 -20.32 -18.33 34.39
N ILE A 200 -21.54 -17.98 33.98
CA ILE A 200 -22.75 -18.07 34.82
C ILE A 200 -23.67 -19.14 34.23
N THR A 201 -24.14 -20.08 35.05
CA THR A 201 -25.05 -21.16 34.60
C THR A 201 -26.41 -20.59 34.21
N ILE A 202 -27.00 -21.10 33.13
CA ILE A 202 -28.36 -20.71 32.71
C ILE A 202 -29.38 -21.20 33.75
N ASP A 203 -30.36 -20.35 34.09
CA ASP A 203 -31.45 -20.68 35.00
C ASP A 203 -32.55 -21.54 34.32
N ASP A 204 -33.50 -22.04 35.12
CA ASP A 204 -34.61 -22.87 34.61
C ASP A 204 -35.44 -22.17 33.53
N ASN A 205 -35.52 -20.83 33.56
CA ASN A 205 -36.22 -20.04 32.55
C ASN A 205 -35.47 -20.04 31.21
N GLY A 206 -34.15 -19.95 31.24
CA GLY A 206 -33.29 -19.98 30.06
C GLY A 206 -33.06 -21.40 29.51
N GLU A 207 -33.31 -22.46 30.29
CA GLU A 207 -33.20 -23.85 29.79
C GLU A 207 -34.12 -24.12 28.60
N GLY A 208 -35.32 -23.52 28.57
CA GLY A 208 -36.26 -23.62 27.45
C GLY A 208 -35.76 -22.95 26.16
N LEU A 209 -34.70 -22.14 26.24
CA LEU A 209 -34.07 -21.46 25.11
C LEU A 209 -32.82 -22.21 24.59
N ILE A 210 -32.51 -23.37 25.17
CA ILE A 210 -31.42 -24.25 24.75
C ILE A 210 -31.94 -25.28 23.75
N GLY A 211 -31.32 -25.36 22.57
CA GLY A 211 -31.69 -26.35 21.54
C GLY A 211 -31.58 -27.80 22.04
N SER A 212 -32.53 -28.64 21.62
CA SER A 212 -32.63 -30.06 21.97
C SER A 212 -31.58 -30.96 21.31
N ASP A 213 -31.01 -30.50 20.20
CA ASP A 213 -30.11 -31.25 19.32
C ASP A 213 -29.06 -30.30 18.70
N ILE A 214 -28.06 -30.87 18.03
CA ILE A 214 -26.95 -30.08 17.47
C ILE A 214 -27.44 -29.02 16.46
N PRO A 215 -28.26 -29.37 15.44
CA PRO A 215 -28.85 -28.38 14.54
C PRO A 215 -29.62 -27.26 15.26
N SER A 216 -30.50 -27.59 16.20
CA SER A 216 -31.29 -26.58 16.92
C SER A 216 -30.43 -25.67 17.80
N LYS A 217 -29.37 -26.20 18.43
CA LYS A 217 -28.37 -25.41 19.17
C LYS A 217 -27.63 -24.42 18.28
N ILE A 218 -27.16 -24.86 17.10
CA ILE A 218 -26.48 -23.98 16.14
C ILE A 218 -27.43 -22.91 15.62
N PHE A 219 -28.68 -23.28 15.30
CA PHE A 219 -29.70 -22.34 14.86
C PHE A 219 -30.00 -21.30 15.92
N ALA A 220 -30.24 -21.70 17.18
CA ALA A 220 -30.51 -20.77 18.27
C ALA A 220 -29.32 -19.84 18.55
N GLY A 221 -28.10 -20.40 18.63
CA GLY A 221 -26.87 -19.64 18.88
C GLY A 221 -26.43 -18.74 17.72
N THR A 222 -27.08 -18.82 16.55
CA THR A 222 -26.75 -17.99 15.39
C THR A 222 -27.93 -17.11 14.97
N ILE A 223 -29.08 -17.69 14.68
CA ILE A 223 -30.23 -16.99 14.11
C ILE A 223 -31.02 -16.24 15.18
N ASN A 224 -31.33 -16.87 16.32
CA ASN A 224 -32.01 -16.16 17.40
C ASN A 224 -31.09 -15.08 17.98
N TRP A 225 -29.82 -15.43 18.19
CA TRP A 225 -28.76 -14.48 18.55
C TRP A 225 -28.75 -13.24 17.64
N PHE A 226 -28.67 -13.43 16.32
CA PHE A 226 -28.63 -12.32 15.39
C PHE A 226 -29.85 -11.40 15.55
N PHE A 227 -31.07 -11.96 15.59
CA PHE A 227 -32.28 -11.14 15.72
C PHE A 227 -32.43 -10.50 17.10
N HIS A 228 -31.88 -11.10 18.16
CA HIS A 228 -31.78 -10.50 19.48
C HIS A 228 -30.89 -9.25 19.47
N LEU A 229 -29.70 -9.33 18.86
CA LEU A 229 -28.84 -8.14 18.69
C LEU A 229 -29.54 -7.03 17.89
N VAL A 230 -30.41 -7.40 16.95
CA VAL A 230 -31.22 -6.43 16.19
C VAL A 230 -32.24 -5.71 17.07
N SER A 231 -32.85 -6.32 18.09
CA SER A 231 -33.66 -5.53 19.03
C SER A 231 -32.78 -4.59 19.85
N ASP A 232 -31.67 -5.11 20.36
CA ASP A 232 -30.90 -4.44 21.39
C ASP A 232 -30.12 -3.23 20.87
N MET A 233 -29.81 -3.16 19.57
CA MET A 233 -29.16 -1.98 18.99
C MET A 233 -29.95 -0.68 19.16
N SER A 234 -31.28 -0.75 19.33
CA SER A 234 -32.14 0.42 19.58
C SER A 234 -32.48 0.63 21.06
N GLY A 235 -31.82 -0.09 21.96
CA GLY A 235 -32.15 -0.12 23.38
C GLY A 235 -33.43 -0.91 23.67
N SER A 236 -33.91 -0.86 24.92
CA SER A 236 -35.08 -1.65 25.33
C SER A 236 -36.41 -1.02 24.93
N ASN A 237 -37.47 -1.83 24.89
CA ASN A 237 -38.82 -1.35 24.61
C ASN A 237 -39.32 -0.21 25.52
N LYS A 238 -38.85 -0.09 26.77
CA LYS A 238 -39.21 0.99 27.71
C LYS A 238 -38.50 2.31 27.41
N THR A 239 -37.36 2.23 26.73
CA THR A 239 -36.46 3.35 26.44
C THR A 239 -36.05 3.34 24.97
N ALA A 240 -36.99 3.00 24.08
CA ALA A 240 -36.74 2.79 22.67
C ALA A 240 -36.01 3.99 22.03
N GLY A 241 -34.90 3.73 21.36
CA GLY A 241 -34.07 4.73 20.71
C GLY A 241 -33.24 5.62 21.65
N VAL A 242 -33.31 5.44 22.97
CA VAL A 242 -32.63 6.31 23.95
C VAL A 242 -31.85 5.51 25.02
N GLY A 243 -32.33 4.33 25.37
CA GLY A 243 -31.69 3.41 26.30
C GLY A 243 -30.35 2.88 25.79
N MET A 244 -29.65 2.10 26.63
CA MET A 244 -28.36 1.52 26.25
C MET A 244 -28.55 0.55 25.07
N GLY A 245 -27.86 0.81 23.96
CA GLY A 245 -27.76 -0.14 22.85
C GLY A 245 -26.77 -1.26 23.14
N ILE A 246 -26.42 -2.05 22.12
CA ILE A 246 -25.26 -2.98 22.16
C ILE A 246 -23.94 -2.24 21.93
N PRO A 247 -22.79 -2.76 22.39
CA PRO A 247 -21.50 -2.25 21.96
C PRO A 247 -21.35 -2.37 20.44
N GLY A 248 -20.69 -1.39 19.81
CA GLY A 248 -20.31 -1.51 18.42
C GLY A 248 -19.04 -2.35 18.25
N PRO A 249 -18.63 -2.64 17.00
CA PRO A 249 -17.48 -3.49 16.75
C PRO A 249 -16.18 -3.03 17.42
N ILE A 250 -15.95 -1.72 17.56
CA ILE A 250 -14.73 -1.19 18.18
C ILE A 250 -14.78 -1.41 19.69
N VAL A 251 -15.88 -1.04 20.36
CA VAL A 251 -16.02 -1.22 21.80
C VAL A 251 -16.04 -2.71 22.16
N SER A 252 -16.71 -3.55 21.37
CA SER A 252 -16.68 -5.01 21.53
C SER A 252 -15.27 -5.56 21.40
N LEU A 253 -14.51 -5.17 20.36
CA LEU A 253 -13.13 -5.63 20.21
C LEU A 253 -12.23 -5.17 21.37
N LEU A 254 -12.39 -3.94 21.85
CA LEU A 254 -11.65 -3.45 23.02
C LEU A 254 -12.01 -4.25 24.27
N LYS A 255 -13.28 -4.57 24.46
CA LYS A 255 -13.75 -5.37 25.58
C LYS A 255 -13.21 -6.80 25.50
N GLU A 256 -13.26 -7.41 24.33
CA GLU A 256 -12.74 -8.76 24.08
C GLU A 256 -11.22 -8.85 24.24
N THR A 257 -10.47 -7.87 23.74
CA THR A 257 -9.01 -7.81 23.95
C THR A 257 -8.66 -7.61 25.42
N SER A 258 -9.54 -6.97 26.20
CA SER A 258 -9.37 -6.88 27.65
C SER A 258 -9.54 -8.22 28.38
N LEU A 259 -9.97 -9.31 27.72
CA LEU A 259 -9.96 -10.66 28.29
C LEU A 259 -8.56 -11.27 28.35
N ILE A 260 -7.61 -10.76 27.56
CA ILE A 260 -6.26 -11.32 27.46
C ILE A 260 -5.57 -11.25 28.84
N PRO A 261 -4.98 -12.36 29.33
CA PRO A 261 -4.23 -12.36 30.59
C PRO A 261 -3.18 -11.25 30.64
N GLY A 262 -3.19 -10.48 31.73
CA GLY A 262 -2.35 -9.30 31.91
C GLY A 262 -3.08 -7.99 31.53
N LEU A 263 -3.78 -7.96 30.39
CA LEU A 263 -4.62 -6.81 30.02
C LEU A 263 -5.89 -6.76 30.86
N ASN A 264 -6.45 -7.92 31.23
CA ASN A 264 -7.62 -8.02 32.09
C ASN A 264 -7.42 -7.36 33.46
N LYS A 265 -6.19 -7.23 33.95
CA LYS A 265 -5.85 -6.57 35.22
C LYS A 265 -5.28 -5.15 35.07
N SER A 266 -5.24 -4.61 33.85
CA SER A 266 -4.73 -3.25 33.58
C SER A 266 -5.72 -2.12 33.90
N GLY A 267 -6.97 -2.44 34.25
CA GLY A 267 -8.07 -1.48 34.37
C GLY A 267 -8.73 -1.10 33.03
N LEU A 268 -8.31 -1.73 31.92
CA LEU A 268 -8.90 -1.51 30.60
C LEU A 268 -10.41 -1.83 30.57
N ALA A 269 -10.83 -2.98 31.13
CA ALA A 269 -12.24 -3.39 31.20
C ALA A 269 -13.11 -2.33 31.91
N LYS A 270 -12.60 -1.73 32.99
CA LYS A 270 -13.26 -0.64 33.72
C LYS A 270 -13.42 0.61 32.86
N LYS A 271 -12.36 1.06 32.19
CA LYS A 271 -12.42 2.23 31.30
C LYS A 271 -13.41 2.03 30.15
N ILE A 272 -13.46 0.84 29.58
CA ILE A 272 -14.41 0.51 28.51
C ILE A 272 -15.85 0.55 29.04
N LYS A 273 -16.09 0.04 30.25
CA LYS A 273 -17.41 0.14 30.90
C LYS A 273 -17.80 1.59 31.18
N GLU A 274 -16.88 2.42 31.65
CA GLU A 274 -17.12 3.86 31.86
C GLU A 274 -17.48 4.55 30.53
N LEU A 275 -16.71 4.31 29.46
CA LEU A 275 -17.00 4.81 28.12
C LEU A 275 -18.38 4.36 27.61
N PHE A 276 -18.69 3.08 27.73
CA PHE A 276 -19.97 2.55 27.27
C PHE A 276 -21.14 3.08 28.10
N VAL A 277 -21.06 3.04 29.43
CA VAL A 277 -22.20 3.33 30.32
C VAL A 277 -22.35 4.82 30.62
N GLN A 278 -21.26 5.53 30.92
CA GLN A 278 -21.30 6.94 31.33
C GLN A 278 -21.42 7.86 30.12
N GLU A 279 -20.57 7.64 29.10
CA GLU A 279 -20.59 8.44 27.87
C GLU A 279 -21.63 7.96 26.85
N LYS A 280 -22.32 6.85 27.14
CA LYS A 280 -23.29 6.21 26.23
C LYS A 280 -22.69 5.91 24.85
N PHE A 281 -21.44 5.43 24.86
CA PHE A 281 -20.72 5.12 23.64
C PHE A 281 -21.02 3.71 23.16
N ASP A 282 -22.27 3.51 22.71
CA ASP A 282 -22.75 2.26 22.12
C ASP A 282 -22.58 2.25 20.58
N LEU A 283 -23.09 1.22 19.91
CA LEU A 283 -23.04 1.07 18.45
C LEU A 283 -23.48 2.35 17.69
N ARG A 284 -24.49 3.07 18.20
CA ARG A 284 -25.00 4.30 17.55
C ARG A 284 -23.98 5.42 17.64
N SER A 285 -23.27 5.52 18.76
CA SER A 285 -22.17 6.47 18.94
C SER A 285 -20.97 6.12 18.05
N GLU A 286 -20.60 4.84 17.92
CA GLU A 286 -19.56 4.43 16.98
C GLU A 286 -19.92 4.75 15.53
N MET A 287 -21.17 4.45 15.12
CA MET A 287 -21.68 4.81 13.80
C MET A 287 -21.74 6.32 13.58
N ALA A 288 -22.04 7.11 14.61
CA ALA A 288 -22.02 8.56 14.55
C ALA A 288 -20.61 9.09 14.23
N VAL A 289 -19.60 8.57 14.91
CA VAL A 289 -18.19 8.89 14.63
C VAL A 289 -17.82 8.46 13.21
N GLY A 290 -18.18 7.24 12.82
CA GLY A 290 -17.93 6.72 11.47
C GLY A 290 -18.59 7.57 10.37
N TYR A 291 -19.80 8.07 10.61
CA TYR A 291 -20.50 8.96 9.70
C TYR A 291 -19.76 10.29 9.51
N GLU A 292 -19.30 10.92 10.60
CA GLU A 292 -18.55 12.18 10.51
C GLU A 292 -17.18 12.00 9.86
N ILE A 293 -16.47 10.91 10.16
CA ILE A 293 -15.24 10.52 9.45
C ILE A 293 -15.54 10.31 7.95
N GLY A 294 -16.66 9.66 7.62
CA GLY A 294 -17.10 9.45 6.25
C GLY A 294 -17.34 10.76 5.50
N ARG A 295 -17.93 11.76 6.18
CA ARG A 295 -18.09 13.11 5.61
C ARG A 295 -16.73 13.77 5.32
N GLN A 296 -15.79 13.68 6.26
CA GLN A 296 -14.42 14.17 6.08
C GLN A 296 -13.67 13.45 4.95
N ALA A 297 -13.94 12.17 4.71
CA ALA A 297 -13.31 11.42 3.62
C ALA A 297 -13.74 11.88 2.23
N MET A 298 -14.93 12.49 2.07
CA MET A 298 -15.46 12.89 0.77
C MET A 298 -14.55 13.85 -0.02
N PRO A 299 -14.11 15.01 0.52
CA PRO A 299 -13.19 15.90 -0.19
C PRO A 299 -11.84 15.24 -0.47
N VAL A 300 -11.35 14.36 0.41
CA VAL A 300 -10.10 13.61 0.21
C VAL A 300 -10.20 12.68 -0.98
N ILE A 301 -11.28 11.89 -1.07
CA ILE A 301 -11.54 10.98 -2.18
C ILE A 301 -11.71 11.76 -3.48
N MET A 302 -12.47 12.85 -3.46
CA MET A 302 -12.64 13.73 -4.62
C MET A 302 -11.30 14.25 -5.13
N ASN A 303 -10.43 14.73 -4.23
CA ASN A 303 -9.10 15.23 -4.58
C ASN A 303 -8.25 14.13 -5.25
N GLU A 304 -8.26 12.91 -4.72
CA GLU A 304 -7.56 11.78 -5.33
C GLU A 304 -8.11 11.43 -6.72
N ILE A 305 -9.42 11.38 -6.87
CA ILE A 305 -10.07 11.03 -8.14
C ILE A 305 -9.69 12.04 -9.22
N ILE A 306 -9.77 13.34 -8.93
CA ILE A 306 -9.45 14.40 -9.92
C ILE A 306 -8.00 14.27 -10.38
N VAL A 307 -7.06 14.16 -9.44
CA VAL A 307 -5.62 14.06 -9.76
C VAL A 307 -5.31 12.80 -10.56
N ARG A 308 -5.85 11.64 -10.15
CA ARG A 308 -5.63 10.36 -10.83
C ARG A 308 -6.29 10.31 -12.20
N ALA A 309 -7.51 10.83 -12.33
CA ALA A 309 -8.24 10.88 -13.60
C ALA A 309 -7.51 11.79 -14.59
N PHE A 310 -7.09 12.99 -14.16
CA PHE A 310 -6.30 13.89 -15.01
C PHE A 310 -4.98 13.25 -15.46
N TYR A 311 -4.22 12.65 -14.53
CA TYR A 311 -2.99 11.94 -14.87
C TYR A 311 -3.24 10.84 -15.91
N PHE A 312 -4.26 10.02 -15.69
CA PHE A 312 -4.60 8.92 -16.59
C PHE A 312 -4.95 9.43 -17.99
N ILE A 313 -5.87 10.40 -18.09
CA ILE A 313 -6.29 11.00 -19.36
C ILE A 313 -5.08 11.59 -20.08
N ARG A 314 -4.24 12.33 -19.37
CA ARG A 314 -3.06 12.97 -19.96
C ARG A 314 -2.08 11.95 -20.53
N ARG A 315 -1.77 10.90 -19.78
CA ARG A 315 -0.85 9.84 -20.24
C ARG A 315 -1.44 9.03 -21.38
N LEU A 316 -2.74 8.75 -21.34
CA LEU A 316 -3.43 8.08 -22.44
C LEU A 316 -3.36 8.91 -23.73
N VAL A 317 -3.65 10.22 -23.66
CA VAL A 317 -3.56 11.11 -24.82
C VAL A 317 -2.12 11.17 -25.37
N SER A 318 -1.11 11.16 -24.50
CA SER A 318 0.29 11.12 -24.92
C SER A 318 0.62 9.85 -25.71
N GLU A 319 0.25 8.67 -25.16
CA GLU A 319 0.50 7.38 -25.81
C GLU A 319 -0.25 7.24 -27.15
N VAL A 320 -1.49 7.71 -27.21
CA VAL A 320 -2.29 7.67 -28.45
C VAL A 320 -1.66 8.55 -29.53
N LYS A 321 -1.15 9.73 -29.17
CA LYS A 321 -0.49 10.63 -30.13
C LYS A 321 0.82 10.06 -30.66
N GLU A 322 1.57 9.38 -29.80
CA GLU A 322 2.88 8.81 -30.15
C GLU A 322 2.73 7.58 -31.04
N LYS A 323 1.80 6.67 -30.72
CA LYS A 323 1.71 5.36 -31.40
C LYS A 323 0.66 5.29 -32.49
N GLN A 324 -0.21 6.29 -32.61
CA GLN A 324 -1.27 6.41 -33.63
C GLN A 324 -2.24 5.21 -33.73
N SER A 325 -2.13 4.23 -32.84
CA SER A 325 -2.91 2.98 -32.81
C SER A 325 -3.20 2.57 -31.38
N PHE A 326 -4.46 2.27 -31.08
CA PHE A 326 -4.87 1.78 -29.76
C PHE A 326 -4.27 0.41 -29.39
N LYS A 327 -3.84 -0.37 -30.39
CA LYS A 327 -3.25 -1.70 -30.16
C LYS A 327 -1.82 -1.64 -29.62
N GLU A 328 -1.13 -0.52 -29.80
CA GLU A 328 0.28 -0.37 -29.43
C GLU A 328 0.47 0.37 -28.10
N ILE A 329 -0.63 0.86 -27.50
CA ILE A 329 -0.62 1.58 -26.22
C ILE A 329 0.00 0.72 -25.12
N GLU A 330 1.00 1.28 -24.45
CA GLU A 330 1.57 0.65 -23.26
C GLU A 330 0.75 1.03 -22.04
N TRP A 331 -0.29 0.24 -21.75
CA TRP A 331 -1.20 0.50 -20.63
C TRP A 331 -0.48 0.69 -19.29
N LYS A 332 0.64 -0.01 -19.06
CA LYS A 332 1.47 0.14 -17.85
C LYS A 332 1.99 1.58 -17.64
N LYS A 333 2.16 2.37 -18.70
CA LYS A 333 2.57 3.79 -18.64
C LYS A 333 1.41 4.74 -18.31
N THR A 334 0.17 4.33 -18.57
CA THR A 334 -1.03 5.16 -18.37
C THR A 334 -1.64 5.04 -16.97
N VAL A 335 -1.45 3.88 -16.32
CA VAL A 335 -2.07 3.53 -15.04
C VAL A 335 -1.65 4.51 -13.93
N PRO A 336 -2.59 5.18 -13.23
CA PRO A 336 -2.29 6.22 -12.23
C PRO A 336 -1.91 5.63 -10.87
N TRP A 337 -0.99 4.65 -10.85
CA TRP A 337 -0.60 3.92 -9.65
C TRP A 337 0.89 3.59 -9.63
N LYS A 338 1.49 3.62 -8.43
CA LYS A 338 2.88 3.18 -8.18
C LYS A 338 3.93 3.82 -9.10
N ASN A 339 3.76 5.10 -9.46
CA ASN A 339 4.77 5.92 -10.15
C ASN A 339 5.02 7.19 -9.34
N ARG A 340 6.28 7.66 -9.27
CA ARG A 340 6.67 8.88 -8.53
C ARG A 340 5.89 10.11 -8.97
N THR A 341 5.55 10.23 -10.26
CA THR A 341 4.82 11.38 -10.83
C THR A 341 3.45 11.53 -10.18
N ILE A 342 2.62 10.48 -10.19
CA ILE A 342 1.30 10.53 -9.56
C ILE A 342 1.39 10.70 -8.04
N VAL A 343 2.37 10.08 -7.40
CA VAL A 343 2.60 10.25 -5.95
C VAL A 343 2.94 11.70 -5.63
N ARG A 344 3.82 12.34 -6.40
CA ARG A 344 4.18 13.76 -6.23
C ARG A 344 2.99 14.68 -6.43
N MET A 345 2.19 14.45 -7.48
CA MET A 345 0.96 15.21 -7.72
C MET A 345 -0.02 15.06 -6.55
N LEU A 346 -0.22 13.84 -6.06
CA LEU A 346 -1.08 13.59 -4.89
C LEU A 346 -0.53 14.24 -3.63
N THR A 347 0.79 14.26 -3.40
CA THR A 347 1.41 14.97 -2.26
C THR A 347 1.13 16.47 -2.31
N ILE A 348 1.26 17.09 -3.49
CA ILE A 348 0.97 18.51 -3.67
C ILE A 348 -0.52 18.79 -3.47
N ALA A 349 -1.38 17.95 -4.04
CA ALA A 349 -2.82 18.13 -3.95
C ALA A 349 -3.34 17.94 -2.53
N THR A 350 -2.91 16.89 -1.81
CA THR A 350 -3.32 16.66 -0.43
C THR A 350 -2.67 17.64 0.55
N GLY A 351 -1.46 18.11 0.25
CA GLY A 351 -0.80 19.18 1.02
C GLY A 351 -1.50 20.52 0.86
N THR A 352 -1.88 20.88 -0.37
CA THR A 352 -2.66 22.09 -0.65
C THR A 352 -4.03 22.02 0.02
N PHE A 353 -4.70 20.87 -0.08
CA PHE A 353 -5.97 20.63 0.61
C PHE A 353 -5.84 20.85 2.12
N THR A 354 -4.84 20.20 2.75
CA THR A 354 -4.58 20.32 4.19
C THR A 354 -4.28 21.76 4.59
N LEU A 355 -3.51 22.50 3.78
CA LEU A 355 -3.22 23.91 4.05
C LEU A 355 -4.48 24.77 4.03
N VAL A 356 -5.35 24.58 3.03
CA VAL A 356 -6.62 25.32 2.91
C VAL A 356 -7.55 24.96 4.06
N ASP A 357 -7.67 23.69 4.40
CA ASP A 357 -8.48 23.18 5.52
C ASP A 357 -8.05 23.79 6.85
N LEU A 358 -6.76 23.66 7.20
CA LEU A 358 -6.21 24.23 8.43
C LEU A 358 -6.35 25.76 8.46
N GLY A 359 -6.19 26.42 7.31
CA GLY A 359 -6.39 27.86 7.17
C GLY A 359 -7.83 28.28 7.45
N ASP A 360 -8.81 27.62 6.84
CA ASP A 360 -10.24 27.88 7.07
C ASP A 360 -10.63 27.59 8.52
N ALA A 361 -10.19 26.46 9.07
CA ALA A 361 -10.40 26.10 10.47
C ALA A 361 -9.85 27.17 11.42
N ALA A 362 -8.64 27.67 11.19
CA ALA A 362 -8.01 28.72 11.99
C ALA A 362 -8.77 30.04 11.90
N ILE A 363 -9.18 30.47 10.71
CA ILE A 363 -9.95 31.71 10.50
C ILE A 363 -11.28 31.63 11.26
N ARG A 364 -12.04 30.54 11.08
CA ARG A 364 -13.36 30.38 11.72
C ARG A 364 -13.25 30.21 13.24
N ALA A 365 -12.24 29.50 13.71
CA ALA A 365 -11.95 29.41 15.15
C ALA A 365 -11.56 30.76 15.73
N GLY A 366 -10.77 31.56 15.01
CA GLY A 366 -10.42 32.94 15.39
C GLY A 366 -11.66 33.81 15.57
N VAL A 367 -12.55 33.80 14.57
CA VAL A 367 -13.81 34.56 14.61
C VAL A 367 -14.71 34.13 15.78
N LYS A 368 -14.90 32.82 15.98
CA LYS A 368 -15.77 32.31 17.04
C LYS A 368 -15.20 32.46 18.45
N SER A 369 -13.89 32.37 18.61
CA SER A 369 -13.25 32.37 19.92
C SER A 369 -13.20 33.74 20.60
N ALA A 370 -13.35 34.83 19.84
CA ALA A 370 -13.30 36.21 20.35
C ALA A 370 -12.11 36.50 21.29
N GLY A 371 -10.95 35.87 21.03
CA GLY A 371 -9.73 36.01 21.84
C GLY A 371 -9.56 35.00 22.97
N ASN A 372 -10.50 34.07 23.18
CA ASN A 372 -10.35 32.98 24.15
C ASN A 372 -9.58 31.79 23.56
N SER A 373 -8.40 31.49 24.10
CA SER A 373 -7.50 30.43 23.60
C SER A 373 -8.10 29.01 23.68
N ALA A 374 -8.85 28.71 24.75
CA ALA A 374 -9.48 27.39 24.91
C ALA A 374 -10.62 27.19 23.92
N MET A 375 -11.43 28.23 23.69
CA MET A 375 -12.50 28.22 22.69
C MET A 375 -11.92 28.14 21.28
N PHE A 376 -10.83 28.86 21.01
CA PHE A 376 -10.10 28.75 19.74
C PHE A 376 -9.66 27.30 19.48
N ALA A 377 -8.98 26.68 20.45
CA ALA A 377 -8.51 25.30 20.30
C ALA A 377 -9.67 24.32 20.05
N LYS A 378 -10.79 24.47 20.76
CA LYS A 378 -12.00 23.66 20.56
C LYS A 378 -12.58 23.83 19.16
N GLU A 379 -12.86 25.07 18.74
CA GLU A 379 -13.48 25.35 17.44
C GLU A 379 -12.55 25.00 16.27
N PHE A 380 -11.24 25.13 16.47
CA PHE A 380 -10.24 24.70 15.51
C PHE A 380 -10.27 23.19 15.31
N ILE A 381 -10.12 22.42 16.40
CA ILE A 381 -10.09 20.94 16.36
C ILE A 381 -11.36 20.36 15.74
N LEU A 382 -12.53 20.94 16.03
CA LEU A 382 -13.80 20.47 15.45
C LEU A 382 -13.89 20.69 13.93
N ARG A 383 -13.09 21.59 13.36
CA ARG A 383 -13.13 21.93 11.94
C ARG A 383 -12.04 21.25 11.12
N VAL A 384 -10.95 20.82 11.75
CA VAL A 384 -9.86 20.13 11.03
C VAL A 384 -10.36 18.85 10.39
N ASN A 385 -10.04 18.66 9.12
CA ASN A 385 -10.25 17.39 8.43
C ASN A 385 -9.13 16.39 8.78
N PHE A 386 -9.38 15.54 9.77
CA PHE A 386 -8.41 14.55 10.24
C PHE A 386 -8.08 13.50 9.18
N VAL A 387 -9.04 13.13 8.33
CA VAL A 387 -8.81 12.20 7.21
C VAL A 387 -7.83 12.80 6.20
N GLY A 388 -7.97 14.09 5.92
CA GLY A 388 -7.09 14.89 5.06
C GLY A 388 -5.66 14.94 5.56
N VAL A 389 -5.50 15.32 6.83
CA VAL A 389 -4.19 15.37 7.50
C VAL A 389 -3.50 14.00 7.47
N GLY A 390 -4.23 12.94 7.84
CA GLY A 390 -3.71 11.58 7.80
C GLY A 390 -3.31 11.16 6.38
N ARG A 391 -4.14 11.46 5.38
CA ARG A 391 -3.84 11.13 3.98
C ARG A 391 -2.64 11.91 3.44
N PHE A 392 -2.49 13.18 3.82
CA PHE A 392 -1.33 13.98 3.48
C PHE A 392 -0.04 13.42 4.09
N ALA A 393 -0.06 13.00 5.36
CA ALA A 393 1.08 12.34 5.99
C ALA A 393 1.52 11.09 5.22
N ILE A 394 0.58 10.25 4.79
CA ILE A 394 0.86 9.06 3.95
C ILE A 394 1.47 9.47 2.59
N SER A 395 0.95 10.52 1.95
CA SER A 395 1.51 11.04 0.69
C SER A 395 2.97 11.46 0.86
N VAL A 396 3.28 12.24 1.89
CA VAL A 396 4.64 12.71 2.18
C VAL A 396 5.58 11.54 2.45
N ALA A 397 5.17 10.58 3.27
CA ALA A 397 5.97 9.39 3.57
C ALA A 397 6.26 8.58 2.30
N THR A 398 5.25 8.36 1.46
CA THR A 398 5.39 7.60 0.20
C THR A 398 6.32 8.33 -0.78
N ASP A 399 6.15 9.64 -0.96
CA ASP A 399 6.94 10.44 -1.89
C ASP A 399 8.41 10.55 -1.48
N THR A 400 8.65 10.75 -0.17
CA THR A 400 10.01 10.75 0.41
C THR A 400 10.66 9.37 0.27
N SER A 401 9.94 8.29 0.59
CA SER A 401 10.44 6.91 0.44
C SER A 401 10.82 6.60 -1.02
N MET A 402 10.00 6.99 -2.00
CA MET A 402 10.34 6.84 -3.41
C MET A 402 11.55 7.67 -3.83
N GLY A 403 11.73 8.87 -3.25
CA GLY A 403 12.93 9.69 -3.45
C GLY A 403 14.20 9.03 -2.92
N MET A 404 14.17 8.50 -1.70
CA MET A 404 15.30 7.77 -1.11
C MET A 404 15.63 6.51 -1.90
N LYS A 405 14.61 5.72 -2.29
CA LYS A 405 14.81 4.52 -3.11
C LYS A 405 15.47 4.86 -4.46
N ARG A 406 15.06 5.95 -5.11
CA ARG A 406 15.68 6.41 -6.35
C ARG A 406 17.16 6.72 -6.14
N SER A 407 17.49 7.50 -5.11
CA SER A 407 18.88 7.87 -4.81
C SER A 407 19.76 6.64 -4.57
N HIS A 408 19.25 5.64 -3.85
CA HIS A 408 19.96 4.38 -3.64
C HIS A 408 20.24 3.64 -4.95
N LEU A 409 19.24 3.53 -5.83
CA LEU A 409 19.39 2.87 -7.14
C LEU A 409 20.30 3.65 -8.10
N GLU A 410 20.32 4.99 -8.01
CA GLU A 410 21.28 5.82 -8.77
C GLU A 410 22.72 5.55 -8.32
N SER A 411 22.95 5.37 -7.01
CA SER A 411 24.25 4.96 -6.48
C SER A 411 24.63 3.55 -6.95
N GLU A 412 23.69 2.61 -6.95
CA GLU A 412 23.92 1.26 -7.46
C GLU A 412 24.26 1.26 -8.96
N ARG A 413 23.51 2.02 -9.76
CA ARG A 413 23.80 2.23 -11.19
C ARG A 413 25.21 2.77 -11.41
N MET A 414 25.66 3.70 -10.57
CA MET A 414 27.02 4.24 -10.66
C MET A 414 28.09 3.18 -10.37
N ALA A 415 27.84 2.29 -9.40
CA ALA A 415 28.74 1.17 -9.11
C ALA A 415 28.83 0.19 -10.29
N VAL A 416 27.69 -0.17 -10.87
CA VAL A 416 27.64 -1.06 -12.06
C VAL A 416 28.33 -0.43 -13.27
N LEU A 417 28.19 0.88 -13.49
CA LEU A 417 28.93 1.60 -14.53
C LEU A 417 30.45 1.60 -14.28
N SER A 418 30.88 1.74 -13.03
CA SER A 418 32.29 1.63 -12.67
C SER A 418 32.85 0.24 -12.97
N GLU A 419 32.09 -0.81 -12.67
CA GLU A 419 32.45 -2.19 -13.02
C GLU A 419 32.54 -2.37 -14.53
N ARG A 420 31.58 -1.83 -15.30
CA ARG A 420 31.61 -1.87 -16.77
C ARG A 420 32.88 -1.22 -17.32
N LEU A 421 33.33 -0.10 -16.75
CA LEU A 421 34.59 0.54 -17.16
C LEU A 421 35.80 -0.37 -16.92
N HIS A 422 35.85 -1.10 -15.81
CA HIS A 422 36.91 -2.09 -15.56
C HIS A 422 36.87 -3.26 -16.55
N LEU A 423 35.68 -3.78 -16.85
CA LEU A 423 35.49 -4.84 -17.85
C LEU A 423 35.87 -4.36 -19.26
N MET A 424 35.52 -3.13 -19.64
CA MET A 424 35.93 -2.55 -20.92
C MET A 424 37.46 -2.40 -21.02
N ASN A 425 38.13 -1.99 -19.94
CA ASN A 425 39.59 -1.99 -19.89
C ASN A 425 40.14 -3.40 -20.08
N ALA A 426 39.58 -4.42 -19.40
CA ALA A 426 39.97 -5.82 -19.59
C ALA A 426 39.77 -6.30 -21.03
N LYS A 427 38.65 -5.93 -21.66
CA LYS A 427 38.38 -6.22 -23.08
C LYS A 427 39.46 -5.64 -23.99
N VAL A 428 39.84 -4.38 -23.77
CA VAL A 428 40.93 -3.72 -24.51
C VAL A 428 42.26 -4.44 -24.29
N PHE A 429 42.57 -4.90 -23.06
CA PHE A 429 43.78 -5.70 -22.81
C PHE A 429 43.80 -6.99 -23.63
N TYR A 430 42.69 -7.74 -23.69
CA TYR A 430 42.61 -8.96 -24.50
C TYR A 430 42.75 -8.68 -26.01
N ILE A 431 42.14 -7.60 -26.51
CA ILE A 431 42.30 -7.16 -27.92
C ILE A 431 43.76 -6.81 -28.22
N GLN A 432 44.43 -6.09 -27.31
CA GLN A 432 45.84 -5.75 -27.46
C GLN A 432 46.72 -7.02 -27.47
N ALA A 433 46.46 -7.97 -26.56
CA ALA A 433 47.20 -9.22 -26.50
C ALA A 433 47.04 -10.05 -27.79
N ASP A 434 45.82 -10.14 -28.32
CA ASP A 434 45.53 -10.79 -29.60
C ASP A 434 46.26 -10.11 -30.78
N THR A 435 46.26 -8.78 -30.80
CA THR A 435 46.98 -8.00 -31.82
C THR A 435 48.50 -8.27 -31.77
N TRP A 436 49.08 -8.35 -30.57
CA TRP A 436 50.50 -8.68 -30.40
C TRP A 436 50.81 -10.12 -30.86
N MET A 437 49.93 -11.09 -30.57
CA MET A 437 50.05 -12.46 -31.05
C MET A 437 50.01 -12.54 -32.58
N ALA A 438 49.10 -11.80 -33.21
CA ALA A 438 49.01 -11.72 -34.67
C ALA A 438 50.26 -11.09 -35.30
N ALA A 439 50.82 -10.06 -34.68
CA ALA A 439 52.07 -9.42 -35.11
C ALA A 439 53.28 -10.38 -35.01
N GLU A 440 53.43 -11.09 -33.89
CA GLU A 440 54.48 -12.11 -33.68
C GLU A 440 54.37 -13.23 -34.71
N THR A 441 53.16 -13.72 -34.97
CA THR A 441 52.92 -14.76 -35.97
C THR A 441 53.28 -14.28 -37.38
N THR A 442 52.90 -13.05 -37.73
CA THR A 442 53.21 -12.44 -39.03
C THR A 442 54.72 -12.30 -39.22
N GLU A 443 55.44 -11.82 -38.21
CA GLU A 443 56.90 -11.72 -38.23
C GLU A 443 57.54 -13.09 -38.48
N LYS A 444 57.09 -14.12 -37.75
CA LYS A 444 57.58 -15.49 -37.93
C LYS A 444 57.36 -16.00 -39.36
N THR A 445 56.16 -15.80 -39.93
CA THR A 445 55.85 -16.20 -41.30
C THR A 445 56.70 -15.47 -42.33
N ILE A 446 56.96 -14.17 -42.14
CA ILE A 446 57.85 -13.38 -43.02
C ILE A 446 59.27 -13.96 -42.98
N ASN A 447 59.79 -14.27 -41.78
CA ASN A 447 61.12 -14.85 -41.62
C ASN A 447 61.23 -16.23 -42.30
N GLU A 448 60.23 -17.11 -42.12
CA GLU A 448 60.17 -18.42 -42.80
C GLU A 448 60.12 -18.29 -44.33
N ALA A 449 59.39 -17.29 -44.85
CA ALA A 449 59.33 -17.01 -46.29
C ALA A 449 60.69 -16.53 -46.83
N ILE A 450 61.38 -15.66 -46.08
CA ILE A 450 62.73 -15.20 -46.42
C ILE A 450 63.70 -16.39 -46.47
N ASP A 451 63.68 -17.26 -45.46
CA ASP A 451 64.52 -18.46 -45.42
C ASP A 451 64.26 -19.40 -46.61
N SER A 452 62.98 -19.59 -46.97
CA SER A 452 62.60 -20.40 -48.14
C SER A 452 63.05 -19.77 -49.46
N MET A 453 62.96 -18.45 -49.60
CA MET A 453 63.48 -17.71 -50.75
C MET A 453 65.00 -17.86 -50.87
N GLU A 454 65.74 -17.78 -49.76
CA GLU A 454 67.18 -18.00 -49.74
C GLU A 454 67.56 -19.42 -50.17
N GLN A 455 66.86 -20.43 -49.65
CA GLN A 455 67.07 -21.83 -50.04
C GLN A 455 66.77 -22.06 -51.52
N THR A 456 65.68 -21.48 -52.03
CA THR A 456 65.29 -21.56 -53.45
C THR A 456 66.31 -20.86 -54.35
N ALA A 457 66.85 -19.71 -53.92
CA ALA A 457 67.90 -19.00 -54.64
C ALA A 457 69.21 -19.82 -54.69
N ARG A 458 69.59 -20.47 -53.58
CA ARG A 458 70.75 -21.38 -53.52
C ARG A 458 70.56 -22.58 -54.44
N PHE A 459 69.41 -23.26 -54.37
CA PHE A 459 69.08 -24.37 -55.25
C PHE A 459 69.08 -23.96 -56.73
N SER A 460 68.50 -22.80 -57.07
CA SER A 460 68.50 -22.26 -58.44
C SER A 460 69.92 -21.95 -58.93
N ALA A 461 70.78 -21.39 -58.08
CA ALA A 461 72.17 -21.11 -58.41
C ALA A 461 72.99 -22.40 -58.61
N GLU A 462 72.75 -23.43 -57.80
CA GLU A 462 73.35 -24.76 -57.94
C GLU A 462 72.86 -25.47 -59.21
N ALA A 463 71.55 -25.47 -59.48
CA ALA A 463 70.96 -26.02 -60.70
C ALA A 463 71.45 -25.30 -61.97
N TRP A 464 71.59 -23.97 -61.92
CA TRP A 464 72.16 -23.17 -63.00
C TRP A 464 73.64 -23.51 -63.26
N LYS A 465 74.43 -23.70 -62.20
CA LYS A 465 75.83 -24.18 -62.33
C LYS A 465 75.88 -25.60 -62.93
N ALA A 466 75.02 -26.52 -62.50
CA ALA A 466 74.97 -27.89 -63.00
C ALA A 466 74.53 -28.00 -64.47
N ASN A 467 73.68 -27.09 -64.95
CA ASN A 467 73.26 -27.02 -66.35
C ASN A 467 74.32 -26.40 -67.30
N ARG A 468 75.34 -25.71 -66.76
CA ARG A 468 76.48 -25.18 -67.54
C ARG A 468 77.64 -26.16 -67.68
N SER A 469 77.62 -27.27 -66.94
CA SER A 469 78.66 -28.31 -66.93
C SER A 469 78.24 -29.58 -67.70
N ARG A 470 77.20 -29.49 -68.53
CA ARG A 470 76.89 -30.40 -69.65
C ARG A 470 77.10 -29.64 -70.96
#